data_AF-A0A9D7D8W1-F1
#
_entry.id   AF-A0A9D7D8W1-F1
#
_cell.length_a   1.000
_cell.length_b   1.000
_cell.length_c   1.000
_cell.angle_alpha   90.00
_cell.angle_beta   90.00
_cell.angle_gamma   90.00
#
_symmetry.space_group_name_H-M   'P 1'
#
loop_
_entity.id
_entity.type
_entity.pdbx_description
1 polymer ?
#
loop_
_entity_poly.entity_id
_entity_poly.type
_entity_poly.pdbx_seq_one_letter_code
_entity_poly.pdbx_strand_id
1 'polypeptide(L)'
;MGFGAVPAYNWRKLLPRRSGSRVRQHQARQRLWNYTNPHDTTTLDAYALFGQAEDFTDRLTLVLGARYNEEHRDYTVDYTQAPVPGIVTSGSITDSIVIPSLGLTSS
;
A
#
# COMPACT_ATOMS: atom_id res chain seq x y z
N MET A 1 -26.42 70.52 3.34
CA MET A 1 -24.94 70.69 3.23
C MET A 1 -24.38 70.43 4.62
N GLY A 2 -23.49 69.49 4.93
CA GLY A 2 -22.74 68.46 4.21
C GLY A 2 -21.89 67.70 5.25
N PHE A 3 -21.42 66.51 4.85
CA PHE A 3 -20.33 65.70 5.42
C PHE A 3 -20.55 64.99 6.76
N GLY A 4 -20.97 63.72 6.67
CA GLY A 4 -20.77 62.73 7.72
C GLY A 4 -19.34 62.21 7.71
N ALA A 5 -18.67 62.27 8.86
CA ALA A 5 -17.42 61.55 9.10
C ALA A 5 -17.77 60.08 9.41
N VAL A 6 -17.36 59.16 8.53
CA VAL A 6 -17.43 57.72 8.80
C VAL A 6 -16.22 57.35 9.68
N PRO A 7 -16.39 56.78 10.88
CA PRO A 7 -15.24 56.30 11.65
C PRO A 7 -14.60 55.12 10.91
N ALA A 8 -13.29 55.20 10.71
CA ALA A 8 -12.49 54.14 10.12
C ALA A 8 -12.61 52.86 10.97
N TYR A 9 -13.34 51.87 10.46
CA TYR A 9 -13.38 50.55 11.07
C TYR A 9 -12.00 49.91 11.00
N ASN A 10 -11.43 49.62 12.18
CA ASN A 10 -10.17 48.89 12.32
C ASN A 10 -10.38 47.41 11.91
N TRP A 11 -10.12 47.13 10.63
CA TRP A 11 -10.31 45.83 9.99
C TRP A 11 -9.42 44.70 10.56
N ARG A 12 -8.42 45.01 11.40
CA ARG A 12 -7.53 44.01 11.99
C ARG A 12 -8.16 43.14 13.08
N LYS A 13 -9.40 43.40 13.50
CA LYS A 13 -10.13 42.56 14.48
C LYS A 13 -11.03 41.47 13.86
N LEU A 14 -11.12 41.38 12.53
CA LEU A 14 -12.02 40.45 11.83
C LEU A 14 -11.34 39.26 11.14
N LEU A 15 -10.08 38.96 11.47
CA LEU A 15 -9.49 37.69 11.05
C LEU A 15 -9.83 36.61 12.10
N PRO A 16 -10.70 35.63 11.80
CA PRO A 16 -10.77 34.45 12.63
C PRO A 16 -9.38 33.82 12.64
N ARG A 17 -8.84 33.54 13.84
CA ARG A 17 -7.61 32.79 14.03
C ARG A 17 -7.67 31.52 13.15
N ARG A 18 -6.93 31.50 12.04
CA ARG A 18 -6.64 30.30 11.24
C ARG A 18 -5.76 29.36 12.07
N SER A 19 -6.35 28.73 13.07
CA SER A 19 -5.68 27.74 13.93
C SER A 19 -6.63 26.57 14.26
N GLY A 20 -7.51 26.25 13.32
CA GLY A 20 -8.41 25.10 13.42
C GLY A 20 -8.75 24.44 12.09
N SER A 21 -8.43 25.08 10.96
CA SER A 21 -8.72 24.57 9.62
C SER A 21 -7.74 23.47 9.18
N ARG A 22 -6.45 23.58 9.51
CA ARG A 22 -5.45 22.56 9.14
C ARG A 22 -5.66 21.24 9.87
N VAL A 23 -5.97 21.27 11.18
CA VAL A 23 -6.19 20.05 11.97
C VAL A 23 -7.44 19.31 11.50
N ARG A 24 -8.54 20.03 11.22
CA ARG A 24 -9.77 19.44 10.66
C ARG A 24 -9.59 18.93 9.23
N GLN A 25 -8.82 19.62 8.39
CA GLN A 25 -8.49 19.12 7.04
C GLN A 25 -7.58 17.88 7.09
N HIS A 26 -6.60 17.83 7.99
CA HIS A 26 -5.77 16.64 8.18
C HIS A 26 -6.60 15.45 8.68
N GLN A 27 -7.50 15.67 9.66
CA GLN A 27 -8.40 14.61 10.13
C GLN A 27 -9.41 14.17 9.06
N ALA A 28 -9.98 15.09 8.27
CA ALA A 28 -10.87 14.74 7.17
C ALA A 28 -10.14 13.97 6.05
N ARG A 29 -8.90 14.35 5.73
CA ARG A 29 -8.04 13.62 4.78
C ARG A 29 -7.62 12.25 5.29
N GLN A 30 -7.30 12.12 6.58
CA GLN A 30 -6.96 10.84 7.20
C GLN A 30 -8.17 9.89 7.26
N ARG A 31 -9.38 10.43 7.52
CA ARG A 31 -10.61 9.65 7.43
C ARG A 31 -10.88 9.19 5.99
N LEU A 32 -10.78 10.09 5.01
CA LEU A 32 -10.88 9.74 3.60
C LEU A 32 -9.85 8.67 3.17
N TRP A 33 -8.62 8.76 3.68
CA TRP A 33 -7.56 7.78 3.41
C TRP A 33 -7.95 6.38 3.89
N ASN A 34 -8.50 6.25 5.10
CA ASN A 34 -8.98 4.97 5.63
C ASN A 34 -10.19 4.41 4.86
N TYR A 35 -10.93 5.23 4.11
CA TYR A 35 -12.11 4.79 3.33
C TYR A 35 -11.79 4.33 1.92
N THR A 36 -10.62 4.66 1.39
CA THR A 36 -10.18 4.25 0.04
C THR A 36 -9.05 3.25 0.05
N ASN A 37 -8.41 3.01 1.20
CA ASN A 37 -7.35 2.01 1.32
C ASN A 37 -7.92 0.69 1.88
N PRO A 38 -8.08 -0.35 1.05
CA PRO A 38 -8.45 -1.67 1.56
C PRO A 38 -7.40 -2.15 2.57
N HIS A 39 -7.89 -2.80 3.64
CA HIS A 39 -7.00 -3.48 4.57
C HIS A 39 -6.57 -4.79 3.92
N ASP A 40 -5.31 -4.86 3.49
CA ASP A 40 -4.70 -6.02 2.85
C ASP A 40 -3.71 -6.65 3.84
N THR A 41 -3.94 -7.91 4.18
CA THR A 41 -2.98 -8.74 4.91
C THR A 41 -2.48 -9.84 3.98
N THR A 42 -1.21 -9.74 3.60
CA THR A 42 -0.53 -10.71 2.74
C THR A 42 0.40 -11.59 3.57
N THR A 43 0.32 -12.91 3.37
CA THR A 43 1.23 -13.93 3.91
C THR A 43 1.90 -14.65 2.74
N LEU A 44 3.23 -14.82 2.79
CA LEU A 44 3.99 -15.51 1.75
C LEU A 44 4.73 -16.69 2.37
N ASP A 45 4.40 -17.89 1.92
CA ASP A 45 5.12 -19.11 2.24
C ASP A 45 5.99 -19.50 1.04
N ALA A 46 7.25 -19.90 1.31
CA ALA A 46 8.20 -20.23 0.27
C ALA A 46 9.05 -21.45 0.65
N TYR A 47 9.12 -22.41 -0.27
CA TYR A 47 9.88 -23.64 -0.16
C TYR A 47 10.88 -23.71 -1.31
N ALA A 48 12.14 -24.07 -1.02
CA ALA A 48 13.16 -24.20 -2.05
C ALA A 48 13.86 -25.55 -1.96
N LEU A 49 14.08 -26.17 -3.11
CA LEU A 49 14.87 -27.40 -3.27
C LEU A 49 15.98 -27.11 -4.28
N PHE A 50 17.20 -27.47 -3.94
CA PHE A 50 18.36 -27.34 -4.81
C PHE A 50 19.17 -28.64 -4.82
N GLY A 51 19.83 -28.90 -5.93
CA GLY A 51 20.75 -30.01 -6.13
C GLY A 51 21.94 -29.54 -6.98
N GLN A 52 23.13 -29.98 -6.61
CA GLN A 52 24.35 -29.70 -7.35
C GLN A 52 24.98 -31.02 -7.78
N ALA A 53 25.40 -31.08 -9.04
CA ALA A 53 26.22 -32.15 -9.59
C ALA A 53 27.52 -31.53 -10.07
N GLU A 54 28.61 -31.87 -9.40
CA GLU A 54 29.94 -31.65 -9.91
C GLU A 54 30.31 -32.88 -10.73
N ASP A 55 30.65 -32.64 -11.99
CA ASP A 55 31.33 -33.57 -12.88
C ASP A 55 30.52 -34.45 -13.87
N PHE A 56 30.66 -34.15 -15.17
CA PHE A 56 30.53 -35.05 -16.32
C PHE A 56 31.87 -35.18 -17.13
N THR A 57 32.90 -34.35 -16.84
CA THR A 57 34.25 -34.29 -17.50
C THR A 57 35.26 -33.38 -16.75
N ASP A 58 35.49 -33.54 -15.44
CA ASP A 58 36.36 -32.82 -14.47
C ASP A 58 36.31 -31.26 -14.48
N ARG A 59 35.46 -30.65 -15.31
CA ARG A 59 35.54 -29.23 -15.69
C ARG A 59 34.20 -28.52 -15.68
N LEU A 60 33.12 -29.21 -15.34
CA LEU A 60 31.76 -28.68 -15.39
C LEU A 60 31.05 -28.92 -14.06
N THR A 61 30.54 -27.85 -13.48
CA THR A 61 29.58 -27.91 -12.37
C THR A 61 28.21 -27.50 -12.87
N LEU A 62 27.22 -28.34 -12.57
CA LEU A 62 25.81 -28.12 -12.83
C LEU A 62 25.07 -27.92 -11.50
N VAL A 63 24.38 -26.80 -11.39
CA VAL A 63 23.48 -26.52 -10.26
C VAL A 63 22.05 -26.47 -10.79
N LEU A 64 21.16 -27.24 -10.17
CA LEU A 64 19.74 -27.26 -10.46
C LEU A 64 18.98 -26.86 -9.21
N GLY A 65 17.89 -26.14 -9.37
CA GLY A 65 17.01 -25.80 -8.26
C GLY A 65 15.61 -25.49 -8.71
N ALA A 66 14.69 -25.54 -7.77
CA ALA A 66 13.32 -25.12 -7.93
C ALA A 66 12.84 -24.50 -6.61
N ARG A 67 12.11 -23.39 -6.72
CA ARG A 67 11.48 -22.73 -5.59
C ARG A 67 9.98 -22.67 -5.80
N TYR A 68 9.22 -23.20 -4.87
CA TYR A 68 7.78 -23.06 -4.80
C TYR A 68 7.43 -21.88 -3.88
N ASN A 69 6.66 -20.92 -4.38
CA ASN A 69 6.09 -19.84 -3.59
C ASN A 69 4.58 -19.96 -3.60
N GLU A 70 3.97 -19.73 -2.45
CA GLU A 70 2.53 -19.67 -2.26
C GLU A 70 2.20 -18.39 -1.48
N GLU A 71 1.48 -17.47 -2.12
CA GLU A 71 1.04 -16.21 -1.53
C GLU A 71 -0.44 -16.31 -1.20
N HIS A 72 -0.77 -16.10 0.07
CA HIS A 72 -2.13 -15.96 0.57
C HIS A 72 -2.39 -14.49 0.89
N ARG A 73 -3.42 -13.93 0.28
CA ARG A 73 -3.80 -12.53 0.46
C ARG A 73 -5.26 -12.41 0.85
N ASP A 74 -5.48 -11.98 2.08
CA ASP A 74 -6.81 -11.63 2.55
C ASP A 74 -7.03 -10.12 2.42
N TYR A 75 -8.13 -9.74 1.80
CA TYR A 75 -8.49 -8.34 1.61
C TYR A 75 -9.87 -8.05 2.17
N THR A 76 -10.01 -6.89 2.80
CA THR A 76 -11.31 -6.34 3.20
C THR A 76 -11.44 -4.92 2.65
N VAL A 77 -12.51 -4.69 1.90
CA VAL A 77 -12.88 -3.39 1.36
C VAL A 77 -14.19 -2.94 2.00
N ASP A 78 -14.11 -1.90 2.83
CA ASP A 78 -15.27 -1.31 3.51
C ASP A 78 -15.73 -0.04 2.78
N TYR A 79 -16.85 -0.14 2.06
CA TYR A 79 -17.48 0.99 1.38
C TYR A 79 -18.61 1.66 2.19
N THR A 80 -18.85 1.28 3.45
CA THR A 80 -20.00 1.77 4.24
C THR A 80 -19.97 3.27 4.53
N GLN A 81 -18.81 3.89 4.34
CA GLN A 81 -18.55 5.30 4.63
C GLN A 81 -18.07 6.07 3.39
N ALA A 82 -18.17 5.46 2.20
CA ALA A 82 -17.90 6.10 0.93
C ALA A 82 -18.97 7.18 0.62
N PRO A 83 -18.68 8.17 -0.26
CA PRO A 83 -19.64 9.22 -0.64
C PRO A 83 -20.97 8.69 -1.18
N VAL A 84 -20.94 7.51 -1.79
CA VAL A 84 -22.12 6.67 -2.03
C VAL A 84 -21.92 5.42 -1.17
N PRO A 85 -22.69 5.26 -0.07
CA PRO A 85 -22.53 4.13 0.84
C PRO A 85 -22.72 2.80 0.10
N GLY A 86 -21.71 1.93 0.20
CA GLY A 86 -21.70 0.60 -0.39
C GLY A 86 -21.63 -0.51 0.66
N ILE A 87 -21.47 -1.75 0.19
CA ILE A 87 -21.32 -2.93 1.05
C ILE A 87 -19.87 -3.11 1.52
N VAL A 88 -19.68 -3.79 2.64
CA VAL A 88 -18.36 -4.37 2.95
C VAL A 88 -18.19 -5.61 2.10
N THR A 89 -17.05 -5.74 1.42
CA THR A 89 -16.67 -6.95 0.71
C THR A 89 -15.34 -7.46 1.23
N SER A 90 -15.25 -8.77 1.47
CA SER A 90 -14.05 -9.44 1.94
C SER A 90 -13.79 -10.66 1.06
N GLY A 91 -12.53 -10.94 0.78
CA GLY A 91 -12.14 -12.09 -0.01
C GLY A 91 -10.72 -12.53 0.29
N SER A 92 -10.38 -13.70 -0.23
CA SER A 92 -9.04 -14.28 -0.16
C SER A 92 -8.59 -14.63 -1.57
N ILE A 93 -7.32 -14.36 -1.86
CA ILE A 93 -6.66 -14.71 -3.12
C ILE A 93 -5.44 -15.55 -2.76
N THR A 94 -5.37 -16.75 -3.32
CA THR A 94 -4.16 -17.60 -3.25
C THR A 94 -3.52 -17.64 -4.62
N ASP A 95 -2.23 -17.32 -4.69
CA ASP A 95 -1.40 -17.49 -5.88
C ASP A 95 -0.23 -18.42 -5.59
N SER A 96 0.17 -19.22 -6.57
CA SER A 96 1.33 -20.10 -6.40
C SER A 96 2.17 -20.18 -7.66
N ILE A 97 3.50 -20.16 -7.49
CA ILE A 97 4.46 -20.16 -8.59
C ILE A 97 5.64 -21.09 -8.29
N VAL A 98 6.06 -21.84 -9.32
CA VAL A 98 7.31 -22.59 -9.30
C VAL A 98 8.36 -21.82 -10.12
N ILE A 99 9.49 -21.54 -9.49
CA ILE A 99 10.62 -20.81 -10.06
C ILE A 99 11.76 -21.82 -10.26
N PRO A 100 12.00 -22.32 -11.48
CA PRO A 100 13.15 -23.18 -11.76
C PRO A 100 14.43 -22.34 -11.83
N SER A 101 15.57 -22.94 -11.48
CA SER A 101 16.90 -22.35 -11.58
C SER A 101 17.92 -23.35 -12.13
N LEU A 102 18.80 -22.86 -13.00
CA LEU A 102 19.89 -23.61 -13.60
C LEU A 102 21.18 -22.77 -13.54
N GLY A 103 22.25 -23.34 -13.01
CA GLY A 103 23.59 -22.77 -13.00
C GLY A 103 24.57 -23.70 -13.70
N LEU A 104 25.44 -23.12 -14.53
CA LEU A 104 26.53 -23.83 -15.20
C LEU A 104 27.80 -23.03 -14.96
N THR A 105 28.86 -23.69 -14.50
CA THR A 105 30.20 -23.09 -14.41
C THR A 105 31.24 -24.06 -14.94
N SER A 106 32.24 -23.51 -15.64
CA SER A 106 33.36 -24.24 -16.19
C SER A 106 34.67 -23.73 -15.62
N SER A 107 35.52 -24.66 -15.19
CA SER A 107 36.85 -24.40 -14.61
C SER A 107 37.93 -24.16 -15.67
#